data_AF-A0A0J8RWQ2-F1
#
_entry.id   AF-A0A0J8RWQ2-F1
#
_cell.length_a   1.000
_cell.length_b   1.000
_cell.length_c   1.000
_cell.angle_alpha   90.00
_cell.angle_beta   90.00
_cell.angle_gamma   90.00
#
_symmetry.space_group_name_H-M   'P 1'
#
loop_
_entity.id
_entity.type
_entity.pdbx_description
1 polymer ?
#
loop_
_entity_poly.entity_id
_entity_poly.type
_entity_poly.pdbx_seq_one_letter_code
_entity_poly.pdbx_strand_id
1 'polypeptide(L)'
;MIAGLSSMYVLVPGGQQMYVEPSGAVGFTQAHSTYIPPGSYIGGFTYEPRGEHGIYSFTGWGADGFMGCPDPEVGFHQVYANIQNASVPTGDIKDCLPFVALAITYPGNNPAAWQYV
;
A
#
# COMPACT_ATOMS: atom_id res chain seq x y z
N MET A 1 1.51 0.93 -18.78
CA MET A 1 1.41 0.40 -17.40
C MET A 1 0.04 0.78 -16.88
N ILE A 2 -0.79 -0.19 -16.45
CA ILE A 2 -2.13 0.11 -15.92
C ILE A 2 -1.97 0.63 -14.49
N ALA A 3 -2.33 1.89 -14.26
CA ALA A 3 -2.27 2.58 -12.96
C ALA A 3 -3.45 2.29 -12.02
N GLY A 4 -4.41 1.46 -12.45
CA GLY A 4 -5.74 1.37 -11.84
C GLY A 4 -5.82 0.80 -10.43
N LEU A 5 -4.83 0.01 -9.99
CA LEU A 5 -4.82 -0.55 -8.63
C LEU A 5 -4.01 0.29 -7.64
N SER A 6 -3.23 1.27 -8.10
CA SER A 6 -2.47 2.16 -7.22
C SER A 6 -3.20 3.49 -6.98
N SER A 7 -4.06 3.93 -7.90
CA SER A 7 -4.85 5.15 -7.74
C SER A 7 -5.99 4.96 -6.74
N MET A 8 -6.23 5.96 -5.89
CA MET A 8 -7.37 5.97 -4.97
C MET A 8 -8.55 6.76 -5.55
N TYR A 9 -9.77 6.26 -5.34
CA TYR A 9 -10.98 6.98 -5.74
C TYR A 9 -11.34 8.06 -4.70
N VAL A 10 -10.75 9.24 -4.85
CA VAL A 10 -10.82 10.37 -3.90
C VAL A 10 -11.15 11.70 -4.60
N LEU A 11 -11.80 12.62 -3.88
CA LEU A 11 -11.91 14.04 -4.27
C LEU A 11 -10.83 14.86 -3.58
N VAL A 12 -9.61 14.77 -4.09
CA VAL A 12 -8.45 15.54 -3.62
C VAL A 12 -7.75 16.15 -4.85
N PRO A 13 -7.47 17.46 -4.88
CA PRO A 13 -6.68 18.05 -5.96
C PRO A 13 -5.34 17.33 -6.13
N GLY A 14 -5.06 16.82 -7.33
CA GLY A 14 -3.89 15.99 -7.63
C GLY A 14 -4.08 14.48 -7.41
N GLY A 15 -5.21 14.07 -6.83
CA GLY A 15 -5.51 12.68 -6.52
C GLY A 15 -4.68 12.13 -5.35
N GLN A 16 -4.82 10.83 -5.10
CA GLN A 16 -3.94 10.09 -4.21
C GLN A 16 -3.55 8.75 -4.82
N GLN A 17 -2.35 8.30 -4.49
CA GLN A 17 -1.77 7.10 -5.06
C GLN A 17 -0.97 6.31 -4.03
N MET A 18 -1.19 5.01 -3.99
CA MET A 18 -0.40 4.03 -3.26
C MET A 18 0.95 3.79 -3.94
N TYR A 19 1.98 3.61 -3.13
CA TYR A 19 3.32 3.23 -3.56
C TYR A 19 3.99 2.33 -2.51
N VAL A 20 5.11 1.72 -2.88
CA VAL A 20 5.99 1.00 -1.94
C VAL A 20 7.36 1.68 -1.95
N GLU A 21 7.83 2.15 -0.80
CA GLU A 21 9.14 2.80 -0.67
C GLU A 21 10.29 1.82 -0.90
N PRO A 22 11.53 2.29 -1.18
CA PRO A 22 12.70 1.41 -1.25
C PRO A 22 12.94 0.58 0.02
N SER A 23 12.47 1.06 1.18
CA SER A 23 12.47 0.33 2.45
C SER A 23 11.52 -0.88 2.45
N GLY A 24 10.59 -0.95 1.51
CA GLY A 24 9.47 -1.88 1.50
C GLY A 24 8.21 -1.33 2.15
N ALA A 25 8.24 -0.17 2.81
CA ALA A 25 7.07 0.40 3.46
C ALA A 25 5.97 0.74 2.44
N VAL A 26 4.74 0.31 2.70
CA VAL A 26 3.58 0.69 1.89
C VAL A 26 3.13 2.08 2.33
N GLY A 27 3.04 3.00 1.37
CA GLY A 27 2.63 4.38 1.60
C GLY A 27 1.60 4.85 0.58
N PHE A 28 1.10 6.05 0.80
CA PHE A 28 0.26 6.77 -0.15
C PHE A 28 0.56 8.25 -0.13
N THR A 29 0.34 8.94 -1.24
CA THR A 29 0.63 10.36 -1.34
C THR A 29 -0.26 11.17 -0.39
N GLN A 30 0.35 12.11 0.34
CA GLN A 30 -0.39 13.06 1.17
C GLN A 30 -1.38 13.86 0.32
N ALA A 31 -2.53 14.23 0.88
CA ALA A 31 -3.47 15.11 0.21
C ALA A 31 -2.79 16.42 -0.24
N HIS A 32 -3.15 16.88 -1.44
CA HIS A 32 -2.57 18.07 -2.08
C HIS A 32 -1.06 17.97 -2.40
N SER A 33 -0.48 16.78 -2.32
CA SER A 33 0.92 16.53 -2.68
C SER A 33 1.03 15.36 -3.65
N THR A 34 1.86 15.52 -4.67
CA THR A 34 2.25 14.44 -5.59
C THR A 34 3.61 13.86 -5.25
N TYR A 35 4.17 14.25 -4.09
CA TYR A 35 5.48 13.77 -3.67
C TYR A 35 5.43 12.27 -3.35
N ILE A 36 6.28 11.52 -4.06
CA ILE A 36 6.58 10.12 -3.80
C ILE A 36 8.09 10.03 -3.58
N PRO A 37 8.56 9.39 -2.49
CA PRO A 37 9.99 9.25 -2.24
C PRO A 37 10.73 8.63 -3.45
N PRO A 38 11.89 9.19 -3.85
CA PRO A 38 12.66 8.63 -4.96
C PRO A 38 13.00 7.15 -4.77
N GLY A 39 12.88 6.38 -5.85
CA GLY A 39 13.10 4.93 -5.84
C GLY A 39 11.88 4.09 -5.41
N SER A 40 10.77 4.72 -5.03
CA SER A 40 9.53 3.99 -4.73
C SER A 40 8.99 3.26 -5.96
N TYR A 41 8.40 2.08 -5.72
CA TYR A 41 7.68 1.33 -6.72
C TYR A 41 6.25 1.86 -6.86
N ILE A 42 5.94 2.37 -8.06
CA ILE A 42 4.62 2.86 -8.42
C ILE A 42 3.97 1.81 -9.32
N GLY A 43 3.00 1.07 -8.79
CA GLY A 43 2.38 -0.08 -9.46
C GLY A 43 2.71 -1.40 -8.78
N GLY A 44 2.61 -2.53 -9.50
CA GLY A 44 2.90 -3.87 -8.93
C GLY A 44 1.83 -4.40 -7.97
N PHE A 45 0.83 -3.58 -7.64
CA PHE A 45 -0.36 -3.99 -6.91
C PHE A 45 -1.26 -4.84 -7.78
N THR A 46 -1.85 -5.87 -7.18
CA THR A 46 -2.72 -6.85 -7.83
C THR A 46 -4.00 -7.03 -7.03
N TYR A 47 -5.06 -7.45 -7.70
CA TYR A 47 -6.34 -7.76 -7.08
C TYR A 47 -6.87 -9.07 -7.65
N GLU A 48 -7.11 -10.05 -6.78
CA GLU A 48 -7.67 -11.36 -7.14
C GLU A 48 -9.03 -11.53 -6.43
N PRO A 49 -10.16 -11.51 -7.15
CA PRO A 49 -11.49 -11.74 -6.56
C PRO A 49 -11.61 -13.14 -5.93
N ARG A 50 -12.16 -13.23 -4.71
CA ARG A 50 -12.41 -14.49 -3.97
C ARG A 50 -13.76 -14.48 -3.25
N GLY A 51 -14.83 -14.68 -4.01
CA GLY A 51 -16.19 -14.62 -3.46
C GLY A 51 -16.58 -13.19 -3.07
N GLU A 52 -16.95 -12.96 -1.81
CA GLU A 52 -17.40 -11.64 -1.32
C GLU A 52 -16.27 -10.63 -1.11
N HIS A 53 -15.03 -11.10 -0.98
CA HIS A 53 -13.82 -10.28 -0.87
C HIS A 53 -12.83 -10.67 -1.96
N GLY A 54 -11.91 -9.79 -2.32
CA GLY A 54 -10.74 -10.14 -3.10
C GLY A 54 -9.48 -9.93 -2.29
N ILE A 55 -8.39 -10.56 -2.73
CA ILE A 55 -7.06 -10.35 -2.16
C ILE A 55 -6.41 -9.22 -2.93
N TYR A 56 -6.08 -8.15 -2.21
CA TYR A 56 -5.21 -7.10 -2.71
C TYR A 56 -3.78 -7.43 -2.30
N SER A 57 -2.85 -7.44 -3.25
CA SER A 57 -1.48 -7.90 -3.02
C SER A 57 -0.48 -7.03 -3.78
N PHE A 58 0.81 -7.27 -3.57
CA PHE A 58 1.90 -6.58 -4.24
C PHE A 58 2.93 -7.59 -4.73
N THR A 59 3.39 -7.39 -5.98
CA THR A 59 4.31 -8.29 -6.69
C THR A 59 5.58 -7.58 -7.17
N GLY A 60 5.74 -6.29 -6.85
CA GLY A 60 6.96 -5.55 -7.18
C GLY A 60 8.17 -6.15 -6.45
N TRP A 61 9.33 -6.08 -7.10
CA TRP A 61 10.60 -6.66 -6.59
C TRP A 61 10.54 -8.16 -6.24
N GLY A 62 9.58 -8.90 -6.81
CA GLY A 62 9.41 -10.33 -6.50
C GLY A 62 8.75 -10.61 -5.16
N ALA A 63 8.08 -9.61 -4.56
CA ALA A 63 7.22 -9.82 -3.40
C ALA A 63 6.08 -10.81 -3.74
N ASP A 64 5.61 -11.54 -2.72
CA ASP A 64 4.44 -12.43 -2.80
C ASP A 64 3.25 -11.90 -1.97
N GLY A 65 3.32 -10.64 -1.55
CA GLY A 65 2.28 -9.96 -0.78
C GLY A 65 2.85 -8.95 0.19
N PHE A 66 2.27 -8.94 1.38
CA PHE A 66 2.57 -7.97 2.42
C PHE A 66 2.90 -8.66 3.74
N MET A 67 3.59 -7.91 4.58
CA MET A 67 3.84 -8.26 5.97
C MET A 67 3.55 -7.06 6.86
N GLY A 68 3.06 -7.31 8.07
CA GLY A 68 2.89 -6.30 9.10
C GLY A 68 4.10 -6.33 10.02
N CYS A 69 4.87 -5.26 10.06
CA CYS A 69 6.07 -5.16 10.88
C CYS A 69 5.82 -4.25 12.09
N PRO A 70 6.17 -4.66 13.31
CA PRO A 70 5.96 -3.84 14.49
C PRO A 70 6.83 -2.58 14.43
N ASP A 71 6.23 -1.44 14.72
CA ASP A 71 6.93 -0.18 14.94
C ASP A 71 7.01 0.08 16.46
N PRO A 72 8.20 0.00 17.08
CA PRO A 72 8.37 0.17 18.51
C PRO A 72 8.15 1.61 18.98
N GLU A 73 8.25 2.61 18.09
CA GLU A 73 8.02 4.02 18.43
C GLU A 73 6.53 4.35 18.46
N VAL A 74 5.75 3.74 17.57
CA VAL A 74 4.31 4.01 17.41
C VAL A 74 3.44 2.99 18.18
N GLY A 75 3.95 1.78 18.42
CA GLY A 75 3.22 0.71 19.11
C GLY A 75 2.19 -0.02 18.24
N PHE A 76 2.23 0.18 16.92
CA PHE A 76 1.38 -0.50 15.95
C PHE A 76 2.22 -1.23 14.89
N HIS A 77 1.60 -2.11 14.10
CA HIS A 77 2.26 -2.71 12.95
C HIS A 77 2.05 -1.83 11.72
N GLN A 78 3.13 -1.51 11.02
CA GLN A 78 3.09 -0.88 9.71
C GLN A 78 3.17 -1.94 8.60
N VAL A 79 2.50 -1.69 7.48
CA VAL A 79 2.47 -2.63 6.36
C VAL A 79 3.70 -2.41 5.46
N TYR A 80 4.40 -3.49 5.17
CA TYR A 80 5.53 -3.56 4.25
C TYR A 80 5.23 -4.57 3.14
N ALA A 81 5.86 -4.41 1.97
CA ALA A 81 5.95 -5.46 0.97
C ALA A 81 6.74 -6.64 1.54
N ASN A 82 6.28 -7.87 1.29
CA ASN A 82 6.97 -9.08 1.74
C ASN A 82 8.19 -9.35 0.85
N ILE A 83 9.32 -8.71 1.18
CA ILE A 83 10.60 -8.83 0.49
C ILE A 83 11.72 -9.11 1.49
N GLN A 84 12.74 -9.87 1.07
CA GLN A 84 13.83 -10.29 1.95
C GLN A 84 14.71 -9.13 2.46
N ASN A 85 14.79 -8.03 1.72
CA ASN A 85 15.66 -6.90 2.02
C ASN A 85 14.88 -5.66 2.51
N ALA A 86 13.71 -5.86 3.13
CA ALA A 86 12.95 -4.75 3.69
C ALA A 86 13.69 -4.12 4.88
N SER A 87 13.72 -2.80 4.93
CA SER A 87 14.25 -2.01 6.04
C SER A 87 13.14 -1.73 7.04
N VAL A 88 12.86 -2.70 7.91
CA VAL A 88 11.75 -2.65 8.87
C VAL A 88 12.18 -1.97 10.19
N PRO A 89 11.25 -1.45 11.01
CA PRO A 89 11.60 -0.63 12.19
C PRO A 89 12.46 -1.37 13.23
N THR A 90 12.26 -2.68 13.41
CA THR A 90 13.06 -3.49 14.34
C THR A 90 14.42 -3.91 13.76
N GLY A 91 14.62 -3.75 12.45
CA GLY A 91 15.79 -4.24 11.72
C GLY A 91 15.80 -5.75 11.43
N ASP A 92 14.79 -6.51 11.88
CA ASP A 92 14.65 -7.94 11.57
C ASP A 92 13.25 -8.25 10.99
N ILE A 93 13.22 -8.68 9.73
CA ILE A 93 11.97 -9.06 9.05
C ILE A 93 11.26 -10.25 9.72
N LYS A 94 11.96 -11.03 10.56
CA LYS A 94 11.38 -12.14 11.31
C LYS A 94 10.42 -11.68 12.41
N ASP A 95 10.52 -10.42 12.82
CA ASP A 95 9.58 -9.82 13.76
C ASP A 95 8.25 -9.45 13.08
N CYS A 96 8.21 -9.46 11.74
CA CYS A 96 7.01 -9.17 10.98
C CYS A 96 6.08 -10.38 10.91
N LEU A 97 4.79 -10.11 10.85
CA LEU A 97 3.73 -11.10 10.73
C LEU A 97 3.18 -11.13 9.29
N PRO A 98 2.73 -12.30 8.79
CA PRO A 98 2.02 -12.37 7.51
C PRO A 98 0.81 -11.42 7.49
N PHE A 99 0.67 -10.62 6.44
CA PHE A 99 -0.46 -9.70 6.28
C PHE A 99 -1.15 -9.93 4.95
N VAL A 100 -2.46 -10.22 5.01
CA VAL A 100 -3.29 -10.39 3.81
C VAL A 100 -4.28 -9.23 3.75
N ALA A 101 -4.15 -8.38 2.74
CA ALA A 101 -5.08 -7.28 2.53
C ALA A 101 -6.33 -7.79 1.79
N LEU A 102 -7.48 -7.68 2.45
CA LEU A 102 -8.78 -7.97 1.85
C LEU A 102 -9.37 -6.67 1.29
N ALA A 103 -9.88 -6.73 0.06
CA ALA A 103 -10.54 -5.61 -0.59
C ALA A 103 -11.88 -6.02 -1.18
N ILE A 104 -12.90 -5.20 -0.96
CA ILE A 104 -14.21 -5.34 -1.60
C ILE A 104 -14.33 -4.33 -2.74
N THR A 105 -15.14 -4.67 -3.74
CA THR A 105 -15.47 -3.70 -4.79
C THR A 105 -16.37 -2.62 -4.19
N TYR A 106 -15.99 -1.36 -4.36
CA TYR A 106 -16.82 -0.22 -3.98
C TYR A 106 -17.83 0.08 -5.11
N PRO A 107 -19.15 -0.02 -4.88
CA PRO A 107 -20.16 0.14 -5.92
C PRO A 107 -20.62 1.59 -6.11
N GLY A 108 -20.12 2.53 -5.30
CA GLY A 108 -20.57 3.92 -5.32
C GLY A 108 -20.05 4.71 -6.52
N ASN A 109 -20.88 5.62 -7.03
CA ASN A 109 -20.55 6.49 -8.17
C ASN A 109 -19.86 7.80 -7.77
N ASN A 110 -19.60 8.01 -6.48
CA ASN A 110 -18.90 9.16 -5.94
C ASN A 110 -17.76 8.70 -5.03
N PRO A 111 -16.62 9.42 -4.97
CA PRO A 111 -15.53 9.10 -4.06
C PRO A 111 -15.98 9.02 -2.60
N ALA A 112 -15.49 8.00 -1.90
CA ALA A 112 -15.81 7.79 -0.49
C ALA A 112 -15.00 8.70 0.46
N ALA A 113 -13.94 9.34 -0.05
CA ALA A 113 -13.09 10.25 0.70
C ALA A 113 -12.84 11.55 -0.08
N TRP A 114 -12.78 12.67 0.64
CA TRP A 114 -12.54 14.00 0.10
C TRP A 114 -11.69 14.83 1.07
N GLN A 115 -10.92 15.77 0.52
CA GLN A 115 -10.24 16.79 1.31
C GLN A 115 -10.18 18.10 0.53
N TYR A 116 -10.56 19.20 1.19
CA TYR A 116 -10.47 20.55 0.66
C TYR A 116 -9.29 21.29 1.30
N VAL A 117 -8.76 22.31 0.61
CA VAL A 117 -7.71 23.21 1.11
C VAL A 117 -8.34 24.31 1.96
#